data_AF-A0AB34U7U3-F1
#
_entry.id   AF-A0AB34U7U3-F1
#
_cell.length_a   1.000
_cell.length_b   1.000
_cell.length_c   1.000
_cell.angle_alpha   90.00
_cell.angle_beta   90.00
_cell.angle_gamma   90.00
#
_symmetry.space_group_name_H-M   'P 1'
#
loop_
_entity.id
_entity.type
_entity.pdbx_description
1 polymer ?
#
loop_
_entity_poly.entity_id
_entity_poly.type
_entity_poly.pdbx_seq_one_letter_code
_entity_poly.pdbx_strand_id
1 'polypeptide(L)'
;MSIISHIAVVHACDDSWQQVTVELLIGLYPFLLGIPLLSWLIGHIVINHFPRLWFRPPKGPLWELNRRTGLVTIFGYKRHRKEGVIEEFIAPFYEFDAYMTTTHDRHGCYHGLMLQHRYEEQCINFHALLGPDDFQQRPCALWDFLQNYMDTSGPIPDIPLFEPYRHLDPVTASYDQQRGRNPRYWIDMDNETFKAEVDAMWQRVYAIDTFSRPNLMARYVDYGV
;
A
#
# COMPACT_ATOMS: atom_id res chain seq x y z
N MET A 1 -40.18 -16.25 0.44
CA MET A 1 -41.02 -17.02 -0.51
C MET A 1 -41.31 -18.48 -0.08
N SER A 2 -41.01 -18.92 1.16
CA SER A 2 -41.06 -20.37 1.51
C SER A 2 -42.26 -20.79 2.39
N ILE A 3 -42.68 -19.96 3.35
CA ILE A 3 -43.74 -20.34 4.31
C ILE A 3 -45.15 -20.07 3.75
N ILE A 4 -45.34 -18.94 3.08
CA ILE A 4 -46.64 -18.53 2.51
C ILE A 4 -47.05 -19.47 1.36
N SER A 5 -46.10 -19.88 0.52
CA SER A 5 -46.31 -20.83 -0.57
C SER A 5 -46.61 -22.24 -0.04
N HIS A 6 -45.96 -22.66 1.04
CA HIS A 6 -46.24 -23.94 1.70
C HIS A 6 -47.65 -24.00 2.29
N ILE A 7 -48.07 -22.93 2.99
CA ILE A 7 -49.43 -22.82 3.53
C ILE A 7 -50.47 -22.78 2.41
N ALA A 8 -50.18 -22.09 1.30
CA ALA A 8 -51.07 -22.04 0.14
C ALA A 8 -51.24 -23.41 -0.54
N VAL A 9 -50.16 -24.20 -0.66
CA VAL A 9 -50.21 -25.56 -1.25
C VAL A 9 -50.94 -26.54 -0.33
N VAL A 10 -50.74 -26.44 0.99
CA VAL A 10 -51.47 -27.25 1.98
C VAL A 10 -52.96 -26.90 2.00
N HIS A 11 -53.33 -25.63 1.75
CA HIS A 11 -54.73 -25.22 1.71
C HIS A 11 -55.44 -25.56 0.38
N ALA A 12 -54.68 -25.70 -0.72
CA ALA A 12 -55.21 -26.02 -2.04
C ALA A 12 -55.30 -27.52 -2.35
N CYS A 13 -54.79 -28.38 -1.46
CA CYS A 13 -54.74 -29.82 -1.64
C CYS A 13 -55.74 -30.51 -0.71
N ASP A 14 -56.50 -31.49 -1.23
CA ASP A 14 -57.50 -32.24 -0.46
C ASP A 14 -56.89 -33.33 0.44
N ASP A 15 -55.58 -33.58 0.30
CA ASP A 15 -54.85 -34.58 1.07
C ASP A 15 -54.51 -34.09 2.49
N SER A 16 -54.21 -35.03 3.38
CA SER A 16 -53.82 -34.68 4.74
C SER A 16 -52.57 -33.80 4.73
N TRP A 17 -52.57 -32.73 5.53
CA TRP A 17 -51.45 -31.78 5.60
C TRP A 17 -50.10 -32.48 5.83
N GLN A 18 -50.11 -33.61 6.56
CA GLN A 18 -48.94 -34.45 6.80
C GLN A 18 -48.38 -35.05 5.51
N GLN A 19 -49.21 -35.61 4.64
CA GLN A 19 -48.77 -36.18 3.36
C GLN A 19 -48.19 -35.11 2.43
N VAL A 20 -48.88 -33.98 2.30
CA VAL A 20 -48.44 -32.84 1.47
C VAL A 20 -47.10 -32.29 1.98
N THR A 21 -46.92 -32.18 3.30
CA THR A 21 -45.63 -31.75 3.88
C THR A 21 -44.50 -32.74 3.62
N VAL A 22 -44.75 -34.05 3.73
CA VAL A 22 -43.74 -35.09 3.49
C VAL A 22 -43.33 -35.11 2.02
N GLU A 23 -44.27 -34.98 1.08
CA GLU A 23 -43.94 -34.92 -0.34
C GLU A 23 -43.13 -33.68 -0.71
N LEU A 24 -43.49 -32.50 -0.18
CA LEU A 24 -42.72 -31.27 -0.40
C LEU A 24 -41.33 -31.32 0.23
N LEU A 25 -41.18 -31.99 1.38
CA LEU A 25 -39.91 -32.17 2.09
C LEU A 25 -38.96 -33.12 1.37
N ILE A 26 -39.47 -34.15 0.70
CA ILE A 26 -38.67 -35.11 -0.06
C ILE A 26 -38.42 -34.61 -1.48
N GLY A 27 -39.39 -33.92 -2.08
CA GLY A 27 -39.33 -33.41 -3.45
C GLY A 27 -38.69 -32.04 -3.55
N LEU A 28 -39.43 -30.99 -3.20
CA LEU A 28 -39.11 -29.60 -3.56
C LEU A 28 -38.04 -28.95 -2.66
N TYR A 29 -38.11 -29.17 -1.34
CA TYR A 29 -37.22 -28.53 -0.38
C TYR A 29 -35.73 -28.91 -0.50
N PRO A 30 -35.35 -30.15 -0.83
CA PRO A 30 -33.94 -30.52 -1.05
C PRO A 30 -33.31 -29.75 -2.21
N PHE A 31 -34.07 -29.44 -3.27
CA PHE A 31 -33.56 -28.62 -4.38
C PHE A 31 -33.51 -27.13 -4.02
N LEU A 32 -34.52 -26.60 -3.34
CA LEU A 32 -34.58 -25.16 -2.99
C LEU A 32 -33.65 -24.75 -1.85
N LEU A 33 -33.52 -25.59 -0.81
CA LEU A 33 -32.71 -25.28 0.38
C LEU A 33 -31.47 -26.16 0.46
N GLY A 34 -31.57 -27.44 0.08
CA GLY A 34 -30.45 -28.37 0.17
C GLY A 34 -29.28 -27.97 -0.74
N ILE A 35 -29.53 -27.64 -2.02
CA ILE A 35 -28.46 -27.23 -2.95
C ILE A 35 -27.75 -25.95 -2.49
N PRO A 36 -28.46 -24.86 -2.11
CA PRO A 36 -27.80 -23.66 -1.58
C PRO A 36 -27.04 -23.91 -0.27
N LEU A 37 -27.59 -24.72 0.66
CA LEU A 37 -26.92 -25.05 1.91
C LEU A 37 -25.68 -25.91 1.70
N LEU A 38 -25.72 -26.86 0.77
CA LEU A 38 -24.55 -27.65 0.38
C LEU A 38 -23.48 -26.77 -0.28
N SER A 39 -23.89 -25.85 -1.18
CA SER A 39 -22.97 -24.89 -1.77
C SER A 39 -22.34 -23.97 -0.72
N TRP A 40 -23.13 -23.49 0.24
CA TRP A 40 -22.65 -22.69 1.38
C TRP A 40 -21.68 -23.49 2.27
N LEU A 41 -22.01 -24.73 2.60
CA LEU A 41 -21.17 -25.60 3.42
C LEU A 41 -19.83 -25.88 2.73
N ILE A 42 -19.84 -26.18 1.43
CA ILE A 42 -18.64 -26.38 0.63
C ILE A 42 -17.79 -25.11 0.63
N GLY A 43 -18.39 -23.94 0.37
CA GLY A 43 -17.70 -22.66 0.43
C GLY A 43 -17.08 -22.38 1.79
N HIS A 44 -17.83 -22.62 2.88
CA HIS A 44 -17.37 -22.43 4.25
C HIS A 44 -16.19 -23.35 4.59
N ILE A 45 -16.23 -24.62 4.18
CA ILE A 45 -15.13 -25.57 4.38
C ILE A 45 -13.88 -25.15 3.58
N VAL A 46 -14.04 -24.75 2.33
CA VAL A 46 -12.92 -24.31 1.48
C VAL A 46 -12.27 -23.06 2.08
N ILE A 47 -13.06 -22.08 2.52
CA ILE A 47 -12.54 -20.82 3.08
C ILE A 47 -11.84 -21.05 4.42
N ASN A 48 -12.43 -21.83 5.33
CA ASN A 48 -11.93 -21.94 6.70
C ASN A 48 -10.90 -23.06 6.90
N HIS A 49 -10.97 -24.14 6.12
CA HIS A 49 -10.09 -25.30 6.28
C HIS A 49 -9.03 -25.42 5.18
N PHE A 50 -9.34 -24.93 3.96
CA PHE A 50 -8.40 -24.98 2.83
C PHE A 50 -8.21 -23.61 2.16
N PRO A 51 -7.91 -22.54 2.92
CA PRO A 51 -7.78 -21.20 2.35
C PRO A 51 -6.72 -21.14 1.24
N ARG A 52 -5.66 -21.97 1.32
CA ARG A 52 -4.58 -22.03 0.30
C ARG A 52 -5.04 -22.51 -1.07
N LEU A 53 -6.18 -23.21 -1.17
CA LEU A 53 -6.70 -23.71 -2.45
C LEU A 53 -7.28 -22.58 -3.30
N TRP A 54 -7.84 -21.56 -2.64
CA TRP A 54 -8.55 -20.45 -3.28
C TRP A 54 -7.88 -19.09 -3.07
N PHE A 55 -7.37 -18.84 -1.87
CA PHE A 55 -6.61 -17.64 -1.53
C PHE A 55 -5.13 -17.97 -1.56
N ARG A 56 -4.44 -17.41 -2.55
CA ARG A 56 -2.98 -17.38 -2.56
C ARG A 56 -2.52 -16.20 -1.69
N PRO A 57 -1.46 -16.36 -0.89
CA PRO A 57 -0.94 -15.24 -0.13
C PRO A 57 -0.65 -14.08 -1.09
N PRO A 58 -1.00 -12.83 -0.71
CA PRO A 58 -0.69 -11.67 -1.52
C PRO A 58 0.83 -11.63 -1.75
N LYS A 59 1.23 -11.04 -2.89
CA LYS A 59 2.65 -10.78 -3.13
C LYS A 59 3.16 -9.90 -1.97
N GLY A 60 4.35 -10.21 -1.48
CA GLY A 60 5.01 -9.42 -0.42
C GLY A 60 5.39 -8.02 -0.91
N PRO A 61 6.15 -7.26 -0.10
CA PRO A 61 6.61 -5.93 -0.47
C PRO A 61 7.43 -5.97 -1.75
N LEU A 62 7.25 -5.00 -2.65
CA LEU A 62 8.04 -4.91 -3.88
C LEU A 62 9.45 -4.35 -3.63
N TRP A 63 9.57 -3.50 -2.62
CA TRP A 63 10.80 -2.84 -2.22
C TRP A 63 10.76 -2.48 -0.73
N GLU A 64 11.93 -2.34 -0.13
CA GLU A 64 12.13 -1.88 1.24
C GLU A 64 13.24 -0.82 1.27
N LEU A 65 13.01 0.26 2.04
CA LEU A 65 13.98 1.30 2.31
C LEU A 65 14.33 1.24 3.81
N ASN A 66 15.55 0.78 4.11
CA ASN A 66 15.99 0.63 5.48
C ASN A 66 16.91 1.78 5.89
N ARG A 67 16.35 2.73 6.66
CA ARG A 67 17.10 3.86 7.21
C ARG A 67 18.28 3.42 8.07
N ARG A 68 18.13 2.36 8.90
CA ARG A 68 19.17 1.95 9.85
C ARG A 68 20.42 1.43 9.17
N THR A 69 20.25 0.72 8.06
CA THR A 69 21.37 0.15 7.29
C THR A 69 21.78 1.02 6.11
N GLY A 70 20.92 1.94 5.67
CA GLY A 70 21.11 2.72 4.44
C GLY A 70 20.92 1.90 3.16
N LEU A 71 20.36 0.69 3.27
CA LEU A 71 20.18 -0.24 2.17
C LEU A 71 18.77 -0.17 1.58
N VAL A 72 18.71 -0.43 0.28
CA VAL A 72 17.50 -0.58 -0.51
C VAL A 72 17.41 -2.05 -0.94
N THR A 73 16.28 -2.68 -0.64
CA THR A 73 16.01 -4.05 -1.07
C THR A 73 14.89 -4.04 -2.11
N ILE A 74 15.10 -4.71 -3.24
CA ILE A 74 14.10 -4.90 -4.31
C ILE A 74 13.77 -6.39 -4.39
N PHE A 75 12.47 -6.72 -4.31
CA PHE A 75 12.00 -8.10 -4.29
C PHE A 75 11.48 -8.52 -5.67
N GLY A 76 12.17 -9.48 -6.27
CA GLY A 76 11.84 -10.12 -7.54
C GLY A 76 10.92 -11.33 -7.37
N TYR A 77 9.67 -11.20 -7.82
CA TYR A 77 8.66 -12.27 -7.75
C TYR A 77 8.51 -13.10 -9.04
N LYS A 78 9.45 -12.99 -10.00
CA LYS A 78 9.37 -13.70 -11.29
C LYS A 78 9.35 -15.22 -11.12
N ARG A 79 10.25 -15.75 -10.28
CA ARG A 79 10.36 -17.19 -9.98
C ARG A 79 9.46 -17.68 -8.84
N HIS A 80 8.92 -16.78 -8.03
CA HIS A 80 8.04 -17.12 -6.90
C HIS A 80 6.83 -17.99 -7.30
N ARG A 81 6.23 -17.75 -8.48
CA ARG A 81 5.06 -18.53 -8.95
C ARG A 81 5.40 -19.99 -9.29
N LYS A 82 6.63 -20.29 -9.71
CA LYS A 82 7.05 -21.61 -10.19
C LYS A 82 7.88 -22.38 -9.15
N GLU A 83 8.77 -21.68 -8.45
CA GLU A 83 9.79 -22.27 -7.56
C GLU A 83 9.62 -21.86 -6.10
N GLY A 84 8.73 -20.90 -5.80
CA GLY A 84 8.55 -20.35 -4.45
C GLY A 84 9.70 -19.46 -3.97
N VAL A 85 10.72 -19.23 -4.79
CA VAL A 85 11.88 -18.39 -4.47
C VAL A 85 11.57 -16.92 -4.76
N ILE A 86 11.88 -16.06 -3.79
CA ILE A 86 11.87 -14.60 -3.93
C ILE A 86 13.32 -14.18 -4.18
N GLU A 87 13.57 -13.49 -5.28
CA GLU A 87 14.87 -12.91 -5.56
C GLU A 87 14.99 -11.59 -4.82
N GLU A 88 16.15 -11.33 -4.21
CA GLU A 88 16.40 -10.10 -3.47
C GLU A 88 17.61 -9.41 -4.07
N PHE A 89 17.42 -8.16 -4.49
CA PHE A 89 18.50 -7.27 -4.89
C PHE A 89 18.72 -6.24 -3.78
N ILE A 90 19.92 -6.17 -3.23
CA ILE A 90 20.26 -5.29 -2.11
C ILE A 90 21.41 -4.39 -2.53
N ALA A 91 21.19 -3.08 -2.51
CA ALA A 91 22.19 -2.08 -2.83
C ALA A 91 22.05 -0.86 -1.91
N PRO A 92 23.13 -0.10 -1.66
CA PRO A 92 23.05 1.11 -0.84
C PRO A 92 22.30 2.23 -1.57
N PHE A 93 21.60 3.08 -0.81
CA PHE A 93 20.72 4.12 -1.37
C PHE A 93 21.44 5.13 -2.28
N TYR A 94 22.71 5.45 -2.01
CA TYR A 94 23.48 6.41 -2.82
C TYR A 94 23.84 5.90 -4.23
N GLU A 95 23.63 4.61 -4.51
CA GLU A 95 23.79 4.01 -5.84
C GLU A 95 22.53 4.12 -6.70
N PHE A 96 21.44 4.66 -6.14
CA PHE A 96 20.21 4.92 -6.87
C PHE A 96 20.12 6.39 -7.28
N ASP A 97 19.90 6.59 -8.57
CA ASP A 97 19.67 7.91 -9.14
C ASP A 97 18.16 8.12 -9.36
N ALA A 98 17.71 9.35 -9.09
CA ALA A 98 16.31 9.74 -9.21
C ALA A 98 15.99 10.27 -10.61
N TYR A 99 14.97 9.68 -11.23
CA TYR A 99 14.44 10.07 -12.52
C TYR A 99 12.99 10.52 -12.37
N MET A 100 12.66 11.65 -12.99
CA MET A 100 11.27 12.06 -13.16
C MET A 100 10.70 11.40 -14.41
N THR A 101 9.63 10.65 -14.23
CA THR A 101 8.88 10.02 -15.33
C THR A 101 7.65 10.86 -15.62
N THR A 102 7.42 11.16 -16.89
CA THR A 102 6.21 11.85 -17.35
C THR A 102 5.36 10.82 -18.08
N THR A 103 4.16 10.58 -17.56
CA THR A 103 3.18 9.70 -18.23
C THR A 103 2.04 10.54 -18.76
N HIS A 104 1.57 10.21 -19.95
CA HIS A 104 0.45 10.88 -20.59
C HIS A 104 -0.76 9.94 -20.59
N ASP A 105 -1.87 10.40 -20.01
CA ASP A 105 -3.17 9.75 -20.11
C ASP A 105 -4.19 10.71 -20.75
N ARG A 106 -5.38 10.22 -21.06
CA ARG A 106 -6.49 11.00 -21.62
C ARG A 106 -6.85 12.22 -20.78
N HIS A 107 -6.55 12.20 -19.49
CA HIS A 107 -6.86 13.25 -18.52
C HIS A 107 -5.73 14.28 -18.35
N GLY A 108 -4.54 14.06 -18.92
CA GLY A 108 -3.40 14.99 -18.81
C GLY A 108 -2.05 14.28 -18.71
N CYS A 109 -0.99 15.07 -18.51
CA CYS A 109 0.30 14.54 -18.11
C CYS A 109 0.41 14.52 -16.59
N TYR A 110 1.02 13.47 -16.06
CA TYR A 110 1.37 13.42 -14.64
C TYR A 110 2.81 13.00 -14.45
N HIS A 111 3.41 13.51 -13.39
CA HIS A 111 4.81 13.26 -13.06
C HIS A 111 4.94 12.26 -11.92
N GLY A 112 5.80 11.27 -12.09
CA GLY A 112 6.12 10.26 -11.08
C GLY A 112 7.62 10.21 -10.80
N LEU A 113 7.98 9.77 -9.60
CA LEU A 113 9.36 9.50 -9.22
C LEU A 113 9.73 8.04 -9.50
N MET A 114 10.87 7.83 -10.14
CA MET A 114 11.49 6.52 -10.33
C MET A 114 12.91 6.56 -9.79
N LEU A 115 13.30 5.55 -9.02
CA LEU A 115 14.71 5.33 -8.66
C LEU A 115 15.27 4.24 -9.55
N GLN A 116 16.42 4.48 -10.15
CA GLN A 116 17.12 3.51 -10.97
C GLN A 116 18.50 3.27 -10.37
N HIS A 117 18.87 2.00 -10.24
CA HIS A 117 20.20 1.62 -9.81
C HIS A 117 21.22 1.96 -10.90
N ARG A 118 22.36 2.52 -10.51
CA ARG A 118 23.36 3.02 -11.46
C ARG A 118 24.06 1.91 -12.25
N TYR A 119 24.33 0.78 -11.62
CA TYR A 119 25.18 -0.27 -12.21
C TYR A 119 24.40 -1.47 -12.75
N GLU A 120 23.14 -1.63 -12.34
CA GLU A 120 22.31 -2.77 -12.72
C GLU A 120 20.95 -2.29 -13.22
N GLU A 121 20.29 -3.09 -14.06
CA GLU A 121 18.95 -2.81 -14.59
C GLU A 121 17.85 -3.04 -13.55
N GLN A 122 17.99 -2.41 -12.38
CA GLN A 122 17.02 -2.45 -11.29
C GLN A 122 16.38 -1.08 -11.14
N CYS A 123 15.05 -1.03 -11.05
CA CYS A 123 14.32 0.21 -10.84
C CYS A 123 13.16 0.03 -9.86
N ILE A 124 12.88 1.11 -9.14
CA ILE A 124 11.75 1.24 -8.22
C ILE A 124 10.87 2.35 -8.73
N ASN A 125 9.60 2.03 -8.98
CA ASN A 125 8.61 2.99 -9.39
C ASN A 125 7.80 3.46 -8.17
N PHE A 126 7.91 4.75 -7.82
CA PHE A 126 7.18 5.36 -6.72
C PHE A 126 5.90 6.08 -7.18
N HIS A 127 5.47 5.89 -8.43
CA HIS A 127 4.25 6.50 -8.94
C HIS A 127 3.02 6.15 -8.08
N ALA A 128 2.96 4.95 -7.50
CA ALA A 128 1.88 4.55 -6.59
C ALA A 128 1.81 5.35 -5.29
N LEU A 129 2.87 6.06 -4.90
CA LEU A 129 2.88 6.90 -3.70
C LEU A 129 2.31 8.31 -3.95
N LEU A 130 2.18 8.71 -5.22
CA LEU A 130 1.69 10.02 -5.61
C LEU A 130 0.35 9.87 -6.34
N GLY A 131 -0.63 10.69 -5.98
CA GLY A 131 -1.82 10.84 -6.82
C GLY A 131 -1.43 11.42 -8.18
N PRO A 132 -2.15 11.10 -9.27
CA PRO A 132 -1.90 11.69 -10.57
C PRO A 132 -2.04 13.21 -10.48
N ASP A 133 -0.98 13.93 -10.83
CA ASP A 133 -0.91 15.39 -10.77
C ASP A 133 0.08 15.91 -11.81
N ASP A 134 -0.20 17.08 -12.37
CA ASP A 134 0.65 17.75 -13.37
C ASP A 134 1.82 18.52 -12.72
N PHE A 135 1.86 18.55 -11.39
CA PHE A 135 2.83 19.32 -10.63
C PHE A 135 4.16 18.59 -10.45
N GLN A 136 5.20 19.05 -11.15
CA GLN A 136 6.56 18.46 -11.15
C GLN A 136 7.24 18.45 -9.78
N GLN A 137 6.90 19.40 -8.91
CA GLN A 137 7.53 19.56 -7.61
C GLN A 137 7.05 18.49 -6.61
N ARG A 138 5.95 17.78 -6.86
CA ARG A 138 5.54 16.64 -6.02
C ARG A 138 6.56 15.49 -6.05
N PRO A 139 6.97 14.98 -7.24
CA PRO A 139 8.10 14.06 -7.34
C PRO A 139 9.38 14.59 -6.70
N CYS A 140 9.68 15.89 -6.85
CA CYS A 140 10.84 16.52 -6.22
C CYS A 140 10.76 16.51 -4.68
N ALA A 141 9.60 16.85 -4.11
CA ALA A 141 9.36 16.79 -2.67
C ALA A 141 9.47 15.37 -2.14
N LEU A 142 8.96 14.38 -2.90
CA LEU A 142 9.10 12.97 -2.54
C LEU A 142 10.57 12.55 -2.56
N TRP A 143 11.35 12.99 -3.55
CA TRP A 143 12.79 12.73 -3.58
C TRP A 143 13.53 13.34 -2.39
N ASP A 144 13.24 14.60 -2.04
CA ASP A 144 13.79 15.24 -0.84
C ASP A 144 13.37 14.51 0.45
N PHE A 145 12.12 14.05 0.52
CA PHE A 145 11.64 13.24 1.64
C PHE A 145 12.41 11.92 1.76
N LEU A 146 12.63 11.20 0.66
CA LEU A 146 13.36 9.94 0.66
C LEU A 146 14.83 10.14 1.06
N GLN A 147 15.49 11.20 0.56
CA GLN A 147 16.85 11.54 0.97
C GLN A 147 16.92 11.83 2.48
N ASN A 148 16.03 12.66 3.01
CA ASN A 148 15.98 12.96 4.46
C ASN A 148 15.62 11.73 5.31
N TYR A 149 14.80 10.82 4.78
CA TYR A 149 14.45 9.57 5.43
C TYR A 149 15.61 8.57 5.44
N MET A 150 16.40 8.49 4.37
CA MET A 150 17.55 7.59 4.30
C MET A 150 18.80 8.15 4.96
N ASP A 151 18.89 9.47 5.12
CA ASP A 151 19.98 10.12 5.86
C ASP A 151 19.86 9.85 7.36
N THR A 152 20.87 9.17 7.91
CA THR A 152 20.97 8.84 9.34
C THR A 152 21.59 9.96 10.16
N SER A 153 22.14 10.99 9.54
CA SER A 153 22.78 12.11 10.24
C SER A 153 21.77 13.11 10.82
N GLY A 154 20.61 13.25 10.21
CA GLY A 154 19.51 14.11 10.64
C GLY A 154 18.40 13.37 11.39
N PRO A 155 17.42 14.09 11.96
CA PRO A 155 16.19 13.49 12.47
C PRO A 155 15.33 12.93 11.33
N ILE A 156 14.42 11.99 11.62
CA ILE A 156 13.44 11.52 10.65
C ILE A 156 12.50 12.66 10.22
N PRO A 157 11.99 12.64 8.97
CA PRO A 157 11.00 13.61 8.51
C PRO A 157 9.84 13.77 9.50
N ASP A 158 9.45 15.00 9.77
CA ASP A 158 8.41 15.29 10.76
C ASP A 158 7.02 15.19 10.14
N ILE A 159 6.42 14.01 10.22
CA ILE A 159 5.08 13.71 9.72
C ILE A 159 4.24 12.99 10.79
N PRO A 160 2.90 13.13 10.78
CA PRO A 160 2.02 12.47 11.75
C PRO A 160 2.21 10.96 11.84
N LEU A 161 2.52 10.30 10.70
CA LEU A 161 2.74 8.85 10.62
C LEU A 161 3.90 8.38 11.51
N PHE A 162 4.95 9.19 11.64
CA PHE A 162 6.15 8.81 12.38
C PHE A 162 6.10 9.19 13.86
N GLU A 163 5.14 10.02 14.28
CA GLU A 163 5.01 10.49 15.66
C GLU A 163 5.13 9.35 16.71
N PRO A 164 4.43 8.21 16.57
CA PRO A 164 4.54 7.13 17.56
C PRO A 164 5.92 6.48 17.62
N TYR A 165 6.72 6.60 16.56
CA TYR A 165 7.98 5.90 16.37
C TYR A 165 9.21 6.81 16.49
N ARG A 166 9.04 8.14 16.60
CA ARG A 166 10.16 9.11 16.68
C ARG A 166 11.17 8.77 17.78
N HIS A 167 10.67 8.33 18.93
CA HIS A 167 11.49 7.95 20.09
C HIS A 167 12.35 6.69 19.87
N LEU A 168 12.05 5.87 18.85
CA LEU A 168 12.80 4.67 18.51
C LEU A 168 14.06 4.96 17.67
N ASP A 169 14.15 6.16 17.09
CA ASP A 169 15.32 6.60 16.36
C ASP A 169 16.21 7.46 17.29
N PRO A 170 17.46 7.04 17.59
CA PRO A 170 18.29 7.71 18.59
C PRO A 170 18.67 9.14 18.18
N VAL A 171 18.87 9.38 16.88
CA VAL A 171 19.20 10.70 16.35
C VAL A 171 18.01 11.64 16.52
N THR A 172 16.84 11.20 16.09
CA THR A 172 15.58 11.94 16.29
C THR A 172 15.27 12.20 17.76
N ALA A 173 15.42 11.19 18.63
CA ALA A 173 15.16 11.34 20.05
C ALA A 173 16.08 12.39 20.69
N SER A 174 17.37 12.38 20.35
CA SER A 174 18.32 13.39 20.84
C SER A 174 17.99 14.79 20.34
N TYR A 175 17.59 14.90 19.07
CA TYR A 175 17.20 16.16 18.43
C TYR A 175 15.93 16.76 19.06
N ASP A 176 14.92 15.92 19.28
CA ASP A 176 13.65 16.31 19.89
C ASP A 176 13.84 16.71 21.36
N GLN A 177 14.72 16.02 22.11
CA GLN A 177 15.07 16.38 23.49
C GLN A 177 15.79 17.74 23.56
N GLN A 178 16.75 18.00 22.66
CA GLN A 178 17.47 19.27 22.61
C GLN A 178 16.54 20.45 22.29
N ARG A 179 15.53 20.23 21.46
CA ARG A 179 14.55 21.25 21.08
C ARG A 179 13.35 21.36 22.02
N GLY A 180 13.21 20.44 22.98
CA GLY A 180 12.05 20.39 23.86
C GLY A 180 10.73 20.16 23.11
N ARG A 181 10.76 19.38 22.02
CA ARG A 181 9.57 19.08 21.21
C ARG A 181 8.58 18.25 22.03
N ASN A 182 7.28 18.57 21.93
CA ASN A 182 6.22 17.71 22.48
C ASN A 182 6.15 16.36 21.71
N PRO A 183 6.22 15.19 22.38
CA PRO A 183 6.07 13.87 21.76
C PRO A 183 4.69 13.59 21.15
N ARG A 184 3.69 14.43 21.42
CA ARG A 184 2.32 14.35 20.89
C ARG A 184 1.96 15.57 20.03
N TYR A 185 2.95 16.22 19.44
CA TYR A 185 2.80 17.44 18.64
C TYR A 185 1.70 17.32 17.59
N TRP A 186 1.71 16.24 16.79
CA TRP A 186 0.71 16.03 15.75
C TRP A 186 -0.65 15.56 16.27
N ILE A 187 -0.66 14.83 17.39
CA ILE A 187 -1.86 14.18 17.93
C ILE A 187 -2.73 15.19 18.70
N ASP A 188 -2.09 16.09 19.44
CA ASP A 188 -2.79 17.07 20.29
C ASP A 188 -3.08 18.39 19.54
N MET A 189 -2.70 18.49 18.26
CA MET A 189 -2.95 19.64 17.40
C MET A 189 -4.43 19.74 17.02
N ASP A 190 -5.01 20.94 17.07
CA ASP A 190 -6.38 21.17 16.62
C ASP A 190 -6.48 21.21 15.08
N ASN A 191 -7.69 21.02 14.55
CA ASN A 191 -7.90 20.91 13.11
C ASN A 191 -7.49 22.17 12.32
N GLU A 192 -7.65 23.37 12.89
CA GLU A 192 -7.32 24.61 12.18
C GLU A 192 -5.80 24.80 12.11
N THR A 193 -5.10 24.56 13.22
CA THR A 193 -3.62 24.55 13.25
C THR A 193 -3.07 23.47 12.32
N PHE A 194 -3.66 22.28 12.32
CA PHE A 194 -3.25 21.19 11.42
C PHE A 194 -3.38 21.60 9.96
N LYS A 195 -4.51 22.21 9.59
CA LYS A 195 -4.74 22.70 8.23
C LYS A 195 -3.72 23.77 7.84
N ALA A 196 -3.44 24.72 8.74
CA ALA A 196 -2.43 25.76 8.50
C ALA A 196 -1.02 25.17 8.29
N GLU A 197 -0.63 24.16 9.06
CA GLU A 197 0.64 23.46 8.89
C GLU A 197 0.73 22.71 7.55
N VAL A 198 -0.35 22.02 7.16
CA VAL A 198 -0.43 21.34 5.86
C VAL A 198 -0.35 22.35 4.71
N ASP A 199 -1.06 23.48 4.81
CA ASP A 199 -1.00 24.54 3.81
C ASP A 199 0.42 25.13 3.72
N ALA A 200 1.09 25.35 4.85
CA ALA A 200 2.48 25.79 4.90
C ALA A 200 3.44 24.75 4.28
N MET A 201 3.21 23.46 4.50
CA MET A 201 3.95 22.38 3.84
C MET A 201 3.77 22.45 2.32
N TRP A 202 2.55 22.64 1.84
CA TRP A 202 2.27 22.82 0.41
C TRP A 202 3.02 24.03 -0.16
N GLN A 203 3.00 25.19 0.51
CA GLN A 203 3.77 26.35 0.07
C GLN A 203 5.27 26.07 -0.05
N ARG A 204 5.84 25.31 0.89
CA ARG A 204 7.24 24.87 0.79
C ARG A 204 7.48 23.96 -0.41
N VAL A 205 6.56 23.02 -0.68
CA VAL A 205 6.63 22.14 -1.86
C VAL A 205 6.55 22.96 -3.15
N TYR A 206 5.68 23.98 -3.21
CA TYR A 206 5.59 24.88 -4.37
C TYR A 206 6.88 25.67 -4.62
N ALA A 207 7.64 25.96 -3.57
CA ALA A 207 8.89 26.70 -3.64
C ALA A 207 10.14 25.81 -3.90
N ILE A 208 9.98 24.49 -4.04
CA ILE A 208 11.10 23.58 -4.28
C ILE A 208 11.76 23.89 -5.63
N ASP A 209 13.07 24.06 -5.58
CA ASP A 209 13.95 24.43 -6.69
C ASP A 209 14.90 23.30 -7.11
N THR A 210 14.51 22.03 -6.92
CA THR A 210 15.38 20.85 -7.11
C THR A 210 16.15 20.86 -8.43
N PHE A 211 15.55 21.32 -9.52
CA PHE A 211 16.20 21.40 -10.84
C PHE A 211 17.34 22.42 -10.92
N SER A 212 17.38 23.41 -10.02
CA SER A 212 18.45 24.41 -9.93
C SER A 212 19.57 23.99 -8.97
N ARG A 213 19.36 22.93 -8.18
CA ARG A 213 20.34 22.48 -7.18
C ARG A 213 21.53 21.76 -7.86
N PRO A 214 22.76 21.98 -7.38
CA PRO A 214 23.92 21.30 -7.94
C PRO A 214 23.89 19.80 -7.63
N ASN A 215 24.12 18.96 -8.63
CA ASN A 215 24.31 17.53 -8.43
C ASN A 215 25.69 17.28 -7.80
N LEU A 216 25.73 16.99 -6.50
CA LEU A 216 26.97 16.71 -5.77
C LEU A 216 27.66 15.42 -6.25
N MET A 217 26.89 14.44 -6.72
CA MET A 217 27.41 13.17 -7.22
C MET A 217 28.06 13.28 -8.60
N ALA A 218 27.80 14.36 -9.35
CA ALA A 218 28.42 14.58 -10.66
C ALA A 218 29.95 14.67 -10.64
N ARG A 219 30.56 14.89 -9.46
CA ARG A 219 32.02 14.87 -9.30
C ARG A 219 32.60 13.48 -9.08
N TYR A 220 31.78 12.53 -8.66
CA TYR A 220 32.18 11.19 -8.24
C TYR A 220 31.72 10.11 -9.23
N VAL A 221 30.92 10.49 -10.21
CA VAL A 221 30.21 9.59 -11.11
C VAL A 221 30.38 10.09 -12.53
N ASP A 222 30.89 9.22 -13.40
CA ASP A 222 30.84 9.41 -14.84
C ASP A 222 29.50 8.88 -15.35
N TYR A 223 28.69 9.76 -15.92
CA TYR A 223 27.38 9.40 -16.46
C TYR A 223 27.44 8.82 -17.88
N GLY A 224 28.64 8.66 -18.48
CA GLY A 224 28.83 8.00 -19.77
C GLY A 224 27.90 8.57 -20.83
N VAL A 225 28.13 9.82 -21.22
CA VAL A 225 27.39 10.49 -22.31
C VAL A 225 27.88 10.00 -23.67
#